data_AF-A0A4U0TKP6-F1
#
_entry.id   AF-A0A4U0TKP6-F1
#
_cell.length_a   1.000
_cell.length_b   1.000
_cell.length_c   1.000
_cell.angle_alpha   90.00
_cell.angle_beta   90.00
_cell.angle_gamma   90.00
#
_symmetry.space_group_name_H-M   'P 1'
#
loop_
_entity.id
_entity.type
_entity.pdbx_description
1 polymer ?
#
loop_
_entity_poly.entity_id
_entity_poly.type
_entity_poly.pdbx_seq_one_letter_code
_entity_poly.pdbx_strand_id
1 'polypeptide(L)'
;MDNDNNTPAGKEQETSPRGEYFAPKLELSDSTREVFEKYSKIPPNEVLPHVYAIREKAWSIHPYPCIGLGRFLHMGIGTHRLYHTEILPRMLTGEQSYLDLGCAFAQDIRRLVADGVDSKMCYASDLQLDFLDLGYELFRDRESLRSRFIAADVFDAGSPLMELEGKIDIVDASSFFHLFAWEDQKRIARIVVKLLRAREHSLVVGRQIGNQEAGDYGQRDGQGTRYWHNAESWKKMWKEIGEEVGVKFEVEVVTRSMAEELGRAMQRPEDEKGLGMEFSVRRLS
;
A
#
# COMPACT_ATOMS: atom_id res chain seq x y z
N MET A 1 -59.34 8.09 -15.73
CA MET A 1 -58.69 7.40 -16.85
C MET A 1 -57.28 7.94 -16.91
N ASP A 2 -56.46 7.27 -16.10
CA ASP A 2 -55.03 7.00 -16.20
C ASP A 2 -54.09 8.15 -16.58
N ASN A 3 -53.48 8.72 -15.53
CA ASN A 3 -52.25 9.50 -15.60
C ASN A 3 -51.05 8.54 -15.71
N ASP A 4 -50.21 8.80 -16.70
CA ASP A 4 -48.93 8.17 -16.95
C ASP A 4 -47.97 8.30 -15.76
N ASN A 5 -47.77 7.19 -15.03
CA ASN A 5 -46.64 7.02 -14.12
C ASN A 5 -45.44 6.50 -14.90
N ASN A 6 -44.63 7.40 -15.44
CA ASN A 6 -43.29 7.07 -15.92
C ASN A 6 -42.31 7.09 -14.76
N THR A 7 -42.20 5.96 -14.04
CA THR A 7 -41.13 5.74 -13.07
C THR A 7 -39.90 5.21 -13.81
N PRO A 8 -38.72 5.86 -13.76
CA PRO A 8 -37.53 5.30 -14.38
C PRO A 8 -37.14 4.03 -13.63
N ALA A 9 -36.95 2.95 -14.40
CA ALA A 9 -36.46 1.66 -13.92
C ALA A 9 -35.24 1.86 -13.02
N GLY A 10 -35.35 1.39 -11.78
CA GLY A 10 -34.23 1.32 -10.86
C GLY A 10 -33.11 0.52 -11.50
N LYS A 11 -31.90 1.09 -11.53
CA LYS A 11 -30.69 0.34 -11.85
C LYS A 11 -30.59 -0.78 -10.82
N GLU A 12 -30.84 -2.02 -11.24
CA GLU A 12 -30.52 -3.20 -10.46
C GLU A 12 -29.06 -3.09 -10.04
N GLN A 13 -28.83 -2.87 -8.74
CA GLN A 13 -27.51 -3.05 -8.15
C GLN A 13 -27.24 -4.55 -8.22
N GLU A 14 -26.37 -4.97 -9.13
CA GLU A 14 -25.77 -6.30 -9.12
C GLU A 14 -25.06 -6.49 -7.78
N THR A 15 -25.77 -7.10 -6.81
CA THR A 15 -25.18 -7.54 -5.57
C THR A 15 -24.36 -8.79 -5.87
N SER A 16 -23.04 -8.64 -5.81
CA SER A 16 -22.09 -9.74 -5.98
C SER A 16 -22.40 -10.87 -4.98
N PRO A 17 -22.49 -12.14 -5.40
CA PRO A 17 -22.68 -13.29 -4.50
C PRO A 17 -21.59 -13.45 -3.42
N ARG A 18 -20.48 -12.70 -3.57
CA ARG A 18 -19.31 -12.71 -2.68
C ARG A 18 -19.30 -11.57 -1.66
N GLY A 19 -20.43 -10.89 -1.51
CA GLY A 19 -20.62 -9.79 -0.56
C GLY A 19 -20.04 -8.46 -1.03
N GLU A 20 -20.12 -7.45 -0.15
CA GLU A 20 -19.76 -6.04 -0.42
C GLU A 20 -18.28 -5.81 -0.75
N TYR A 21 -17.41 -6.78 -0.45
CA TYR A 21 -15.95 -6.65 -0.58
C TYR A 21 -15.40 -7.24 -1.88
N PHE A 22 -16.27 -7.63 -2.81
CA PHE A 22 -15.88 -8.14 -4.11
C PHE A 22 -16.49 -7.28 -5.21
N ALA A 23 -15.73 -6.31 -5.71
CA ALA A 23 -16.18 -5.40 -6.76
C ALA A 23 -16.49 -6.17 -8.05
N PRO A 24 -17.67 -6.00 -8.67
CA PRO A 24 -18.03 -6.75 -9.88
C PRO A 24 -17.15 -6.38 -11.08
N LYS A 25 -16.62 -5.15 -11.10
CA LYS A 25 -15.69 -4.68 -12.13
C LYS A 25 -14.44 -4.07 -11.49
N LEU A 26 -13.31 -4.27 -12.17
CA LEU A 26 -12.03 -3.64 -11.87
C LEU A 26 -11.77 -2.54 -12.87
N GLU A 27 -11.35 -1.39 -12.36
CA GLU A 27 -10.84 -0.28 -13.16
C GLU A 27 -9.31 -0.28 -13.04
N LEU A 28 -8.62 -0.14 -14.17
CA LEU A 28 -7.16 0.01 -14.20
C LEU A 28 -6.83 1.43 -14.63
N SER A 29 -5.98 2.10 -13.86
CA SER A 29 -5.40 3.37 -14.30
C SER A 29 -4.53 3.17 -15.55
N ASP A 30 -4.36 4.21 -16.35
CA ASP A 30 -3.45 4.17 -17.51
C ASP A 30 -2.02 3.80 -17.10
N SER A 31 -1.57 4.29 -15.94
CA SER A 31 -0.28 3.95 -15.33
C SER A 31 -0.17 2.45 -15.00
N THR A 32 -1.19 1.87 -14.37
CA THR A 32 -1.23 0.43 -14.07
C THR A 32 -1.24 -0.40 -15.35
N ARG A 33 -2.05 0.02 -16.34
CA ARG A 33 -2.16 -0.65 -17.63
C ARG A 33 -0.83 -0.63 -18.38
N GLU A 34 -0.14 0.50 -18.38
CA GLU A 34 1.18 0.66 -18.97
C GLU A 34 2.18 -0.36 -18.41
N VAL A 35 2.19 -0.60 -17.08
CA VAL A 35 3.07 -1.60 -16.47
C VAL A 35 2.74 -3.00 -16.99
N PHE A 36 1.45 -3.39 -17.04
CA PHE A 36 1.08 -4.70 -17.58
C PHE A 36 1.45 -4.88 -19.05
N GLU A 37 1.24 -3.86 -19.87
CA GLU A 37 1.50 -3.94 -21.30
C GLU A 37 3.00 -3.87 -21.63
N LYS A 38 3.72 -2.92 -21.04
CA LYS A 38 5.11 -2.65 -21.37
C LYS A 38 6.09 -3.46 -20.53
N TYR A 39 5.89 -3.59 -19.23
CA TYR A 39 6.79 -4.34 -18.36
C TYR A 39 6.47 -5.83 -18.41
N SER A 40 5.22 -6.21 -18.11
CA SER A 40 4.79 -7.63 -18.06
C SER A 40 4.57 -8.27 -19.44
N LYS A 41 4.65 -7.48 -20.52
CA LYS A 41 4.47 -7.92 -21.92
C LYS A 41 3.11 -8.60 -22.17
N ILE A 42 2.07 -8.16 -21.48
CA ILE A 42 0.72 -8.68 -21.67
C ILE A 42 0.04 -7.88 -22.78
N PRO A 43 -0.50 -8.52 -23.83
CA PRO A 43 -1.26 -7.81 -24.87
C PRO A 43 -2.41 -6.98 -24.27
N PRO A 44 -2.70 -5.75 -24.77
CA PRO A 44 -3.71 -4.87 -24.19
C PRO A 44 -5.09 -5.52 -23.98
N ASN A 45 -5.50 -6.40 -24.91
CA ASN A 45 -6.76 -7.14 -24.85
C ASN A 45 -6.76 -8.30 -23.83
N GLU A 46 -5.59 -8.73 -23.35
CA GLU A 46 -5.43 -9.80 -22.37
C GLU A 46 -5.23 -9.29 -20.94
N VAL A 47 -4.92 -8.00 -20.75
CA VAL A 47 -4.63 -7.42 -19.41
C VAL A 47 -5.78 -7.67 -18.43
N LEU A 48 -7.00 -7.26 -18.77
CA LEU A 48 -8.14 -7.42 -17.87
C LEU A 48 -8.47 -8.91 -17.61
N PRO A 49 -8.60 -9.78 -18.63
CA PRO A 49 -8.78 -11.22 -18.41
C PRO A 49 -7.73 -11.84 -17.47
N HIS A 50 -6.45 -11.50 -17.68
CA HIS A 50 -5.34 -11.97 -16.83
C HIS A 50 -5.49 -11.48 -15.39
N VAL A 51 -5.78 -10.20 -15.19
CA VAL A 51 -6.00 -9.60 -13.86
C VAL A 51 -7.17 -10.26 -13.14
N TYR A 52 -8.30 -10.50 -13.80
CA TYR A 52 -9.45 -11.19 -13.19
C TYR A 52 -9.08 -12.62 -12.79
N ALA A 53 -8.39 -13.38 -13.64
CA ALA A 53 -7.97 -14.74 -13.32
C ALA A 53 -7.07 -14.79 -12.07
N ILE A 54 -6.11 -13.86 -11.95
CA ILE A 54 -5.26 -13.74 -10.76
C ILE A 54 -6.08 -13.33 -9.53
N ARG A 55 -7.01 -12.37 -9.65
CA ARG A 55 -7.87 -11.97 -8.54
C ARG A 55 -8.73 -13.12 -8.03
N GLU A 56 -9.31 -13.92 -8.93
CA GLU A 56 -10.09 -15.11 -8.59
C GLU A 56 -9.25 -16.13 -7.80
N LYS A 57 -8.03 -16.41 -8.30
CA LYS A 57 -7.08 -17.30 -7.63
C LYS A 57 -6.65 -16.75 -6.26
N ALA A 58 -6.35 -15.46 -6.17
CA ALA A 58 -5.94 -14.82 -4.92
C ALA A 58 -7.07 -14.85 -3.89
N TRP A 59 -8.31 -14.56 -4.32
CA TRP A 59 -9.48 -14.53 -3.45
C TRP A 59 -9.83 -15.91 -2.87
N SER A 60 -9.61 -16.99 -3.63
CA SER A 60 -9.87 -18.35 -3.16
C SER A 60 -8.88 -18.82 -2.10
N ILE A 61 -7.68 -18.23 -2.05
CA ILE A 61 -6.65 -18.51 -1.04
C ILE A 61 -6.87 -17.58 0.17
N HIS A 62 -6.98 -16.27 -0.08
CA HIS A 62 -7.13 -15.23 0.94
C HIS A 62 -8.26 -14.26 0.54
N PRO A 63 -9.47 -14.37 1.12
CA PRO A 63 -10.61 -13.50 0.78
C PRO A 63 -10.50 -12.11 1.44
N TYR A 64 -9.36 -11.44 1.26
CA TYR A 64 -9.09 -10.13 1.82
C TYR A 64 -9.73 -9.01 0.99
N PRO A 65 -10.27 -7.95 1.63
CA PRO A 65 -10.85 -6.82 0.92
C PRO A 65 -9.90 -6.15 -0.09
N CYS A 66 -8.58 -6.17 0.16
CA CYS A 66 -7.61 -5.64 -0.80
C CYS A 66 -7.60 -6.39 -2.14
N ILE A 67 -7.89 -7.70 -2.14
CA ILE A 67 -7.98 -8.52 -3.34
C ILE A 67 -9.33 -8.31 -4.02
N GLY A 68 -10.42 -8.43 -3.26
CA GLY A 68 -11.76 -8.29 -3.79
C GLY A 68 -12.08 -6.87 -4.28
N LEU A 69 -11.42 -5.83 -3.77
CA LEU A 69 -11.58 -4.47 -4.27
C LEU A 69 -10.50 -4.08 -5.30
N GLY A 70 -9.62 -5.00 -5.69
CA GLY A 70 -8.57 -4.73 -6.67
C GLY A 70 -7.47 -3.78 -6.21
N ARG A 71 -7.30 -3.56 -4.90
CA ARG A 71 -6.29 -2.63 -4.36
C ARG A 71 -4.85 -3.04 -4.69
N PHE A 72 -4.60 -4.34 -4.88
CA PHE A 72 -3.30 -4.86 -5.33
C PHE A 72 -2.89 -4.40 -6.75
N LEU A 73 -3.81 -3.77 -7.50
CA LEU A 73 -3.56 -3.19 -8.82
C LEU A 73 -3.16 -1.71 -8.75
N HIS A 74 -3.32 -1.11 -7.56
CA HIS A 74 -2.97 0.28 -7.33
C HIS A 74 -1.50 0.38 -6.90
N MET A 75 -0.65 0.83 -7.82
CA MET A 75 0.77 1.10 -7.59
C MET A 75 0.94 2.49 -6.98
N GLY A 76 0.64 2.60 -5.69
CA GLY A 76 0.57 3.86 -4.96
C GLY A 76 1.85 4.68 -5.03
N ILE A 77 3.02 4.03 -5.00
CA ILE A 77 4.32 4.70 -5.03
C ILE A 77 4.45 5.60 -6.26
N GLY A 78 3.96 5.15 -7.43
CA GLY A 78 4.03 5.89 -8.69
C GLY A 78 3.19 7.16 -8.70
N THR A 79 2.25 7.30 -7.76
CA THR A 79 1.39 8.48 -7.60
C THR A 79 1.78 9.37 -6.43
N HIS A 80 2.74 8.93 -5.61
CA HIS A 80 3.21 9.70 -4.46
C HIS A 80 3.85 11.00 -4.93
N ARG A 81 3.58 12.12 -4.24
CA ARG A 81 4.12 13.44 -4.61
C ARG A 81 5.65 13.54 -4.72
N LEU A 82 6.37 12.64 -4.05
CA LEU A 82 7.83 12.59 -4.04
C LEU A 82 8.39 11.63 -5.10
N TYR A 83 7.54 10.89 -5.82
CA TYR A 83 7.97 9.85 -6.72
C TYR A 83 8.90 10.39 -7.81
N HIS A 84 8.43 11.32 -8.63
CA HIS A 84 9.22 11.88 -9.73
C HIS A 84 10.25 12.92 -9.30
N THR A 85 10.03 13.59 -8.16
CA THR A 85 10.88 14.70 -7.70
C THR A 85 12.05 14.24 -6.86
N GLU A 86 11.97 13.06 -6.22
CA GLU A 86 13.00 12.58 -5.32
C GLU A 86 13.23 11.07 -5.38
N ILE A 87 12.19 10.24 -5.19
CA ILE A 87 12.33 8.79 -4.99
C ILE A 87 12.91 8.12 -6.25
N LEU A 88 12.27 8.31 -7.41
CA LEU A 88 12.70 7.72 -8.67
C LEU A 88 14.11 8.19 -9.07
N PRO A 89 14.44 9.51 -9.08
CA PRO A 89 15.81 9.96 -9.35
C PRO A 89 16.87 9.34 -8.43
N ARG A 90 16.57 9.18 -7.13
CA ARG A 90 17.48 8.52 -6.17
C ARG A 90 17.67 7.05 -6.46
N MET A 91 16.60 6.34 -6.82
CA MET A 91 16.67 4.91 -7.11
C MET A 91 17.33 4.61 -8.47
N LEU A 92 17.18 5.50 -9.45
CA LEU A 92 17.84 5.41 -10.75
C LEU A 92 19.36 5.54 -10.69
N THR A 93 19.93 6.03 -9.59
CA THR A 93 21.40 6.03 -9.43
C THR A 93 21.96 4.62 -9.27
N GLY A 94 21.14 3.65 -8.83
CA GLY A 94 21.59 2.29 -8.51
C GLY A 94 22.42 2.18 -7.23
N GLU A 95 22.49 3.24 -6.42
CA GLU A 95 23.31 3.28 -5.19
C GLU A 95 22.47 3.27 -3.90
N GLN A 96 21.15 3.43 -4.03
CA GLN A 96 20.23 3.52 -2.91
C GLN A 96 19.25 2.36 -2.92
N SER A 97 18.79 1.99 -1.74
CA SER A 97 17.95 0.83 -1.53
C SER A 97 16.53 1.22 -1.11
N TYR A 98 15.57 0.44 -1.59
CA TYR A 98 14.15 0.62 -1.34
C TYR A 98 13.55 -0.62 -0.71
N LEU A 99 12.73 -0.46 0.33
CA LEU A 99 11.95 -1.53 0.95
C LEU A 99 10.45 -1.23 0.84
N ASP A 100 9.70 -2.16 0.25
CA ASP A 100 8.23 -2.20 0.33
C ASP A 100 7.81 -3.07 1.53
N LEU A 101 7.30 -2.44 2.59
CA LEU A 101 6.92 -3.09 3.86
C LEU A 101 5.41 -3.31 3.93
N GLY A 102 5.00 -4.58 3.97
CA GLY A 102 3.61 -4.99 3.77
C GLY A 102 3.25 -5.03 2.28
N CYS A 103 4.13 -5.62 1.47
CA CYS A 103 4.12 -5.44 0.03
C CYS A 103 2.98 -6.15 -0.72
N ALA A 104 2.31 -7.14 -0.11
CA ALA A 104 1.36 -8.03 -0.76
C ALA A 104 1.91 -8.59 -2.10
N PHE A 105 1.44 -8.08 -3.24
CA PHE A 105 1.87 -8.50 -4.58
C PHE A 105 3.16 -7.81 -5.05
N ALA A 106 3.77 -6.97 -4.21
CA ALA A 106 4.93 -6.13 -4.51
C ALA A 106 4.74 -5.31 -5.80
N GLN A 107 3.53 -4.79 -5.99
CA GLN A 107 3.17 -3.98 -7.17
C GLN A 107 3.94 -2.67 -7.24
N ASP A 108 4.27 -2.07 -6.10
CA ASP A 108 4.97 -0.79 -6.03
C ASP A 108 6.44 -0.90 -6.48
N ILE A 109 7.12 -2.00 -6.13
CA ILE A 109 8.44 -2.33 -6.70
C ILE A 109 8.38 -2.47 -8.22
N ARG A 110 7.33 -3.08 -8.77
CA ARG A 110 7.23 -3.27 -10.22
C ARG A 110 6.93 -1.99 -10.97
N ARG A 111 6.30 -1.01 -10.31
CA ARG A 111 6.24 0.35 -10.85
C ARG A 111 7.63 0.99 -10.94
N LEU A 112 8.44 0.90 -9.89
CA LEU A 112 9.83 1.38 -9.90
C LEU A 112 10.66 0.73 -11.01
N VAL A 113 10.58 -0.60 -11.14
CA VAL A 113 11.33 -1.37 -12.14
C VAL A 113 10.85 -1.07 -13.56
N ALA A 114 9.55 -0.90 -13.77
CA ALA A 114 9.01 -0.45 -15.06
C ALA A 114 9.54 0.93 -15.48
N ASP A 115 9.87 1.79 -14.50
CA ASP A 115 10.47 3.11 -14.71
C ASP A 115 12.01 3.09 -14.77
N GLY A 116 12.64 1.90 -14.76
CA GLY A 116 14.07 1.72 -15.01
C GLY A 116 14.94 1.52 -13.77
N VAL A 117 14.36 1.41 -12.57
CA VAL A 117 15.11 1.10 -11.35
C VAL A 117 15.70 -0.32 -11.42
N ASP A 118 16.96 -0.49 -11.01
CA ASP A 118 17.55 -1.82 -10.86
C ASP A 118 16.86 -2.57 -9.72
N SER A 119 16.08 -3.60 -10.09
CA SER A 119 15.35 -4.45 -9.14
C SER A 119 16.22 -5.04 -8.02
N LYS A 120 17.54 -5.18 -8.20
CA LYS A 120 18.48 -5.65 -7.15
C LYS A 120 18.56 -4.70 -5.95
N MET A 121 18.19 -3.43 -6.15
CA MET A 121 18.15 -2.42 -5.09
C MET A 121 16.79 -2.39 -4.35
N CYS A 122 15.84 -3.21 -4.78
CA CYS A 122 14.50 -3.29 -4.20
C CYS A 122 14.35 -4.55 -3.34
N TYR A 123 13.79 -4.34 -2.16
CA TYR A 123 13.45 -5.36 -1.18
C TYR A 123 11.94 -5.29 -0.92
N ALA A 124 11.30 -6.43 -0.71
CA ALA A 124 9.89 -6.49 -0.32
C ALA A 124 9.75 -7.39 0.90
N SER A 125 8.90 -7.00 1.84
CA SER A 125 8.60 -7.80 3.02
C SER A 125 7.11 -7.90 3.26
N ASP A 126 6.63 -9.10 3.51
CA ASP A 126 5.25 -9.38 3.91
C ASP A 126 5.20 -10.62 4.81
N LEU A 127 4.08 -10.87 5.47
CA LEU A 127 3.88 -12.07 6.28
C LEU A 127 3.66 -13.32 5.40
N GLN A 128 3.04 -13.16 4.23
CA GLN A 128 2.55 -14.28 3.42
C GLN A 128 3.30 -14.43 2.10
N LEU A 129 3.98 -15.57 1.92
CA LEU A 129 4.70 -15.90 0.67
C LEU A 129 3.75 -16.11 -0.52
N ASP A 130 2.53 -16.58 -0.30
CA ASP A 130 1.58 -16.90 -1.37
C ASP A 130 1.23 -15.66 -2.22
N PHE A 131 1.22 -14.46 -1.61
CA PHE A 131 1.04 -13.21 -2.37
C PHE A 131 2.22 -12.88 -3.28
N LEU A 132 3.43 -13.27 -2.92
CA LEU A 132 4.61 -13.05 -3.74
C LEU A 132 4.59 -13.93 -4.98
N ASP A 133 4.18 -15.20 -4.84
CA ASP A 133 4.02 -16.10 -5.98
C ASP A 133 2.92 -15.63 -6.93
N LEU A 134 1.80 -15.16 -6.38
CA LEU A 134 0.75 -14.51 -7.16
C LEU A 134 1.23 -13.22 -7.82
N GLY A 135 2.10 -12.45 -7.17
CA GLY A 135 2.78 -11.29 -7.76
C GLY A 135 3.60 -11.68 -9.00
N TYR A 136 4.42 -12.73 -8.90
CA TYR A 136 5.18 -13.22 -10.06
C TYR A 136 4.29 -13.66 -11.22
N GLU A 137 3.16 -14.31 -10.95
CA GLU A 137 2.18 -14.69 -11.98
C GLU A 137 1.48 -13.46 -12.58
N LEU A 138 1.08 -12.50 -11.72
CA LEU A 138 0.42 -11.27 -12.13
C LEU A 138 1.28 -10.47 -13.11
N PHE A 139 2.58 -10.39 -12.85
CA PHE A 139 3.49 -9.55 -13.61
C PHE A 139 4.40 -10.30 -14.60
N ARG A 140 4.31 -11.64 -14.66
CA ARG A 140 5.07 -12.51 -15.58
C ARG A 140 6.60 -12.28 -15.52
N ASP A 141 7.12 -12.06 -14.32
CA ASP A 141 8.48 -11.55 -14.13
C ASP A 141 9.37 -12.40 -13.20
N ARG A 142 8.99 -13.65 -12.93
CA ARG A 142 9.78 -14.57 -12.09
C ARG A 142 11.25 -14.69 -12.51
N GLU A 143 11.48 -14.68 -13.81
CA GLU A 143 12.83 -14.82 -14.38
C GLU A 143 13.57 -13.49 -14.56
N SER A 144 12.89 -12.34 -14.49
CA SER A 144 13.47 -11.02 -14.76
C SER A 144 13.62 -10.15 -13.51
N LEU A 145 12.69 -10.23 -12.56
CA LEU A 145 12.72 -9.45 -11.32
C LEU A 145 13.79 -10.03 -10.37
N ARG A 146 14.77 -9.20 -10.00
CA ARG A 146 15.88 -9.59 -9.11
C ARG A 146 15.77 -9.01 -7.70
N SER A 147 14.59 -8.51 -7.35
CA SER A 147 14.30 -8.01 -6.00
C SER A 147 14.32 -9.14 -4.98
N ARG A 148 14.74 -8.82 -3.75
CA ARG A 148 14.76 -9.78 -2.65
C ARG A 148 13.44 -9.71 -1.89
N PHE A 149 12.70 -10.81 -1.87
CA PHE A 149 11.50 -10.93 -1.07
C PHE A 149 11.79 -11.63 0.26
N ILE A 150 11.21 -11.10 1.33
CA ILE A 150 11.44 -11.54 2.70
C ILE A 150 10.08 -11.82 3.34
N ALA A 151 9.80 -13.10 3.63
CA ALA A 151 8.70 -13.42 4.53
C ALA A 151 9.12 -13.14 5.96
N ALA A 152 8.44 -12.20 6.61
CA ALA A 152 8.75 -11.81 7.98
C ALA A 152 7.51 -11.28 8.70
N ASP A 153 7.36 -11.71 9.95
CA ASP A 153 6.59 -10.95 10.93
C ASP A 153 7.44 -9.74 11.37
N VAL A 154 6.93 -8.53 11.13
CA VAL A 154 7.63 -7.29 11.51
C VAL A 154 7.89 -7.22 13.01
N PHE A 155 7.08 -7.86 13.85
CA PHE A 155 7.24 -7.86 15.30
C PHE A 155 8.25 -8.89 15.80
N ASP A 156 8.62 -9.87 14.98
CA ASP A 156 9.65 -10.84 15.31
C ASP A 156 11.05 -10.22 15.09
N ALA A 157 11.71 -9.93 16.21
CA ALA A 157 13.07 -9.39 16.22
C ALA A 157 14.13 -10.37 15.69
N GLY A 158 13.80 -11.67 15.56
CA GLY A 158 14.64 -12.68 14.94
C GLY A 158 14.35 -12.91 13.45
N SER A 159 13.40 -12.17 12.88
CA SER A 159 13.00 -12.37 11.49
C SER A 159 14.10 -11.98 10.49
N PRO A 160 14.13 -12.57 9.28
CA PRO A 160 15.11 -12.22 8.26
C PRO A 160 15.04 -10.76 7.80
N LEU A 161 13.98 -10.02 8.14
CA LEU A 161 13.87 -8.58 7.89
C LEU A 161 15.01 -7.80 8.58
N MET A 162 15.46 -8.25 9.75
CA MET A 162 16.53 -7.60 10.49
C MET A 162 17.90 -7.70 9.81
N GLU A 163 18.06 -8.54 8.78
CA GLU A 163 19.24 -8.50 7.91
C GLU A 163 19.39 -7.16 7.17
N LEU A 164 18.31 -6.37 7.07
CA LEU A 164 18.29 -5.06 6.43
C LEU A 164 18.56 -3.90 7.41
N GLU A 165 18.89 -4.16 8.67
CA GLU A 165 19.21 -3.14 9.66
C GLU A 165 20.29 -2.17 9.17
N GLY A 166 19.98 -0.87 9.19
CA GLY A 166 20.86 0.21 8.76
C GLY A 166 21.16 0.25 7.26
N LYS A 167 20.47 -0.53 6.42
CA LYS A 167 20.79 -0.66 5.00
C LYS A 167 19.86 0.12 4.08
N ILE A 168 18.63 0.42 4.51
CA ILE A 168 17.56 0.92 3.65
C ILE A 168 17.54 2.45 3.56
N ASP A 169 17.53 3.01 2.35
CA ASP A 169 17.50 4.46 2.14
C ASP A 169 16.06 5.01 2.05
N ILE A 170 15.14 4.20 1.51
CA ILE A 170 13.72 4.55 1.35
C ILE A 170 12.86 3.37 1.79
N VAL A 171 11.98 3.56 2.76
CA VAL A 171 10.95 2.59 3.16
C VAL A 171 9.59 3.09 2.68
N ASP A 172 8.88 2.29 1.90
CA ASP A 172 7.47 2.47 1.62
C ASP A 172 6.65 1.57 2.55
N ALA A 173 5.71 2.18 3.27
CA ALA A 173 4.80 1.49 4.18
C ALA A 173 3.34 1.80 3.83
N SER A 174 3.03 1.72 2.53
CA SER A 174 1.69 1.97 2.00
C SER A 174 0.68 0.91 2.46
N SER A 175 -0.47 1.39 2.91
CA SER A 175 -1.56 0.57 3.47
C SER A 175 -1.15 -0.36 4.63
N PHE A 176 -0.12 0.01 5.39
CA PHE A 176 0.45 -0.85 6.43
C PHE A 176 0.11 -0.42 7.85
N PHE A 177 0.57 0.76 8.29
CA PHE A 177 0.44 1.20 9.70
C PHE A 177 -1.00 1.22 10.21
N HIS A 178 -1.96 1.68 9.39
CA HIS A 178 -3.39 1.77 9.76
C HIS A 178 -4.08 0.42 10.05
N LEU A 179 -3.38 -0.70 9.89
CA LEU A 179 -3.83 -2.04 10.28
C LEU A 179 -3.64 -2.31 11.78
N PHE A 180 -2.78 -1.54 12.46
CA PHE A 180 -2.33 -1.84 13.83
C PHE A 180 -2.86 -0.83 14.85
N ALA A 181 -2.90 -1.23 16.13
CA ALA A 181 -3.18 -0.32 17.23
C ALA A 181 -2.01 0.67 17.46
N TRP A 182 -2.26 1.75 18.20
CA TRP A 182 -1.30 2.85 18.40
C TRP A 182 0.08 2.37 18.89
N GLU A 183 0.14 1.53 19.92
CA GLU A 183 1.41 1.06 20.48
C GLU A 183 2.18 0.15 19.52
N ASP A 184 1.46 -0.66 18.73
CA ASP A 184 2.05 -1.50 17.69
C ASP A 184 2.58 -0.66 16.53
N GLN A 185 1.88 0.42 16.14
CA GLN A 185 2.39 1.38 15.17
C GLN A 185 3.67 2.05 15.65
N LYS A 186 3.76 2.43 16.94
CA LYS A 186 5.01 2.93 17.55
C LYS A 186 6.12 1.86 17.51
N ARG A 187 5.80 0.60 17.81
CA ARG A 187 6.77 -0.52 17.73
C ARG A 187 7.28 -0.71 16.31
N ILE A 188 6.39 -0.72 15.32
CA ILE A 188 6.75 -0.76 13.89
C ILE A 188 7.62 0.43 13.52
N ALA A 189 7.25 1.65 13.92
CA ALA A 189 8.05 2.84 13.62
C ALA A 189 9.49 2.73 14.15
N ARG A 190 9.69 2.20 15.35
CA ARG A 190 11.04 1.91 15.88
C ARG A 190 11.80 0.89 15.03
N ILE A 191 11.13 -0.14 14.54
CA ILE A 191 11.73 -1.14 13.64
C ILE A 191 12.11 -0.48 12.31
N VAL A 192 11.21 0.28 11.70
CA VAL A 192 11.48 1.06 10.48
C VAL A 192 12.70 1.96 10.67
N VAL A 193 12.80 2.68 11.80
CA VAL A 193 13.99 3.50 12.12
C VAL A 193 15.28 2.69 12.18
N LYS A 194 15.25 1.44 12.68
CA LYS A 194 16.41 0.53 12.67
C LYS A 194 16.77 0.08 11.26
N LEU A 195 15.78 -0.20 10.41
CA LEU A 195 16.01 -0.60 9.02
C LEU A 195 16.60 0.54 8.18
N LEU A 196 16.19 1.78 8.47
CA LEU A 196 16.70 2.96 7.80
C LEU A 196 18.20 3.12 8.03
N ARG A 197 18.92 3.43 6.96
CA ARG A 197 20.30 3.90 7.00
C ARG A 197 20.37 5.17 7.86
N ALA A 198 21.34 5.22 8.77
CA ALA A 198 21.62 6.40 9.59
C ALA A 198 22.31 7.49 8.75
N ARG A 199 21.57 8.04 7.79
CA ARG A 199 22.01 9.09 6.87
C ARG A 199 20.93 10.17 6.79
N GLU A 200 21.35 11.41 6.64
CA GLU A 200 20.46 12.50 6.26
C GLU A 200 19.67 12.14 4.99
N HIS A 201 18.39 12.51 4.99
CA HIS A 201 17.43 12.24 3.91
C HIS A 201 17.05 10.77 3.68
N SER A 202 17.43 9.84 4.57
CA SER A 202 16.72 8.55 4.67
C SER A 202 15.23 8.81 4.87
N LEU A 203 14.39 8.07 4.15
CA LEU A 203 13.01 8.47 3.90
C LEU A 203 12.05 7.33 4.21
N VAL A 204 10.97 7.61 4.95
CA VAL A 204 9.79 6.74 5.00
C VAL A 204 8.68 7.44 4.24
N VAL A 205 7.99 6.72 3.37
CA VAL A 205 6.86 7.20 2.59
C VAL A 205 5.71 6.22 2.66
N GLY A 206 4.55 6.68 2.25
CA GLY A 206 3.44 5.80 2.00
C GLY A 206 2.12 6.55 1.98
N ARG A 207 1.07 5.78 1.77
CA ARG A 207 -0.31 6.23 1.93
C ARG A 207 -1.10 5.28 2.81
N GLN A 208 -2.11 5.78 3.51
CA GLN A 208 -2.93 4.96 4.39
C GLN A 208 -4.30 5.56 4.63
N ILE A 209 -5.19 4.74 5.19
CA ILE A 209 -6.46 5.22 5.71
C ILE A 209 -6.21 5.94 7.02
N GLY A 210 -6.80 7.13 7.14
CA GLY A 210 -6.90 7.91 8.35
C GLY A 210 -8.35 8.29 8.66
N ASN A 211 -8.51 9.14 9.65
CA ASN A 211 -9.79 9.72 10.03
C ASN A 211 -9.60 11.18 10.44
N GLN A 212 -10.61 12.03 10.27
CA GLN A 212 -10.55 13.41 10.76
C GLN A 212 -10.35 13.44 12.29
N GLU A 213 -11.00 12.51 12.99
CA GLU A 213 -10.86 12.30 14.42
C GLU A 213 -9.90 11.15 14.66
N ALA A 214 -8.65 11.43 15.03
CA ALA A 214 -7.71 10.34 15.30
C ALA A 214 -8.13 9.52 16.52
N GLY A 215 -8.02 8.19 16.44
CA GLY A 215 -8.47 7.33 17.53
C GLY A 215 -8.42 5.84 17.21
N ASP A 216 -8.83 5.05 18.20
CA ASP A 216 -9.01 3.61 18.09
C ASP A 216 -10.34 3.28 17.42
N TYR A 217 -10.28 2.43 16.40
CA TYR A 217 -11.41 1.90 15.67
C TYR A 217 -11.37 0.38 15.71
N GLY A 218 -12.55 -0.24 15.68
CA GLY A 218 -12.64 -1.69 15.58
C GLY A 218 -11.99 -2.23 14.30
N GLN A 219 -11.32 -3.37 14.41
CA GLN A 219 -10.97 -4.16 13.26
C GLN A 219 -12.24 -4.74 12.60
N ARG A 220 -12.15 -5.05 11.31
CA ARG A 220 -13.32 -5.45 10.51
C ARG A 220 -13.84 -6.85 10.86
N ASP A 221 -12.97 -7.73 11.31
CA ASP A 221 -13.30 -9.06 11.81
C ASP A 221 -13.85 -9.05 13.25
N GLY A 222 -13.90 -7.87 13.88
CA GLY A 222 -14.32 -7.69 15.27
C GLY A 222 -13.25 -8.11 16.29
N GLN A 223 -12.06 -8.52 15.86
CA GLN A 223 -11.00 -9.03 16.72
C GLN A 223 -9.91 -7.97 16.91
N GLY A 224 -10.18 -7.03 17.82
CA GLY A 224 -9.21 -6.02 18.25
C GLY A 224 -9.44 -4.64 17.66
N THR A 225 -8.45 -3.77 17.85
CA THR A 225 -8.49 -2.37 17.45
C THR A 225 -7.38 -2.04 16.46
N ARG A 226 -7.55 -0.91 15.79
CA ARG A 226 -6.55 -0.25 14.96
C ARG A 226 -6.64 1.24 15.18
N TYR A 227 -5.53 1.93 15.09
CA TYR A 227 -5.51 3.38 15.26
C TYR A 227 -5.50 4.07 13.90
N TRP A 228 -6.50 4.91 13.64
CA TRP A 228 -6.53 5.74 12.44
C TRP A 228 -6.05 7.14 12.79
N HIS A 229 -5.08 7.60 12.03
CA HIS A 229 -4.47 8.90 12.23
C HIS A 229 -5.24 10.00 11.51
N ASN A 230 -5.12 11.21 12.04
CA ASN A 230 -5.15 12.45 11.27
C ASN A 230 -3.71 12.99 11.10
N ALA A 231 -3.54 14.12 10.41
CA ALA A 231 -2.20 14.69 10.21
C ALA A 231 -1.47 15.03 11.53
N GLU A 232 -2.19 15.49 12.54
CA GLU A 232 -1.62 15.90 13.84
C GLU A 232 -1.10 14.70 14.64
N SER A 233 -1.91 13.66 14.78
CA SER A 233 -1.53 12.43 15.49
C SER A 233 -0.38 11.68 14.80
N TRP A 234 -0.31 11.69 13.46
CA TRP A 234 0.82 11.10 12.73
C TRP A 234 2.13 11.84 13.02
N LYS A 235 2.10 13.17 12.96
CA LYS A 235 3.25 14.03 13.33
C LYS A 235 3.65 13.84 14.79
N LYS A 236 2.67 13.72 15.69
CA LYS A 236 2.91 13.44 17.12
C LYS A 236 3.66 12.13 17.31
N MET A 237 3.20 11.04 16.67
CA MET A 237 3.84 9.73 16.79
C MET A 237 5.32 9.80 16.38
N TRP A 238 5.61 10.35 15.20
CA TRP A 238 6.99 10.44 14.70
C TRP A 238 7.87 11.40 15.49
N LYS A 239 7.28 12.43 16.11
CA LYS A 239 7.99 13.28 17.07
C LYS A 239 8.41 12.49 18.30
N GLU A 240 7.51 11.72 18.90
CA GLU A 240 7.81 10.86 20.06
C GLU A 240 8.90 9.84 19.71
N ILE A 241 8.78 9.16 18.56
CA ILE A 241 9.80 8.21 18.09
C ILE A 241 11.16 8.90 17.91
N GLY A 242 11.18 10.09 17.33
CA GLY A 242 12.41 10.88 17.18
C GLY A 242 13.07 11.24 18.51
N GLU A 243 12.29 11.67 19.51
CA GLU A 243 12.76 11.95 20.86
C GLU A 243 13.33 10.69 21.55
N GLU A 244 12.63 9.56 21.40
CA GLU A 244 13.05 8.27 21.97
C GLU A 244 14.38 7.76 21.39
N VAL A 245 14.59 7.90 20.08
CA VAL A 245 15.78 7.38 19.38
C VAL A 245 16.89 8.43 19.18
N GLY A 246 16.67 9.67 19.62
CA GLY A 246 17.63 10.76 19.45
C GLY A 246 17.83 11.22 18.00
N VAL A 247 16.77 11.14 17.17
CA VAL A 247 16.80 11.50 15.75
C VAL A 247 15.73 12.54 15.45
N LYS A 248 16.06 13.58 14.68
CA LYS A 248 15.07 14.56 14.24
C LYS A 248 14.44 14.12 12.91
N PHE A 249 13.12 14.11 12.87
CA PHE A 249 12.35 13.84 11.66
C PHE A 249 11.57 15.08 11.20
N GLU A 250 11.59 15.34 9.90
CA GLU A 250 10.61 16.20 9.23
C GLU A 250 9.45 15.33 8.75
N VAL A 251 8.22 15.69 9.11
CA VAL A 251 7.02 14.90 8.82
C VAL A 251 6.03 15.74 8.03
N GLU A 252 5.77 15.33 6.79
CA GLU A 252 4.74 15.90 5.95
C GLU A 252 3.57 14.92 5.80
N VAL A 253 2.35 15.47 5.75
CA VAL A 253 1.12 14.71 5.54
C VAL A 253 0.21 15.52 4.64
N VAL A 254 -0.33 14.88 3.61
CA VAL A 254 -1.38 15.41 2.74
C VAL A 254 -2.61 14.54 2.92
N THR A 255 -3.75 15.15 3.21
CA THR A 255 -5.03 14.44 3.39
C THR A 255 -5.96 14.68 2.21
N ARG A 256 -6.72 13.67 1.82
CA ARG A 256 -7.81 13.74 0.84
C ARG A 256 -9.07 13.09 1.41
N SER A 257 -10.25 13.43 0.90
CA SER A 257 -11.46 12.76 1.40
C SER A 257 -11.47 11.30 0.96
N MET A 258 -11.93 10.38 1.82
CA MET A 258 -11.94 8.95 1.46
C MET A 258 -12.87 8.64 0.27
N ALA A 259 -13.93 9.43 0.11
CA ALA A 259 -14.88 9.32 -0.99
C ALA A 259 -14.20 9.54 -2.36
N GLU A 260 -13.17 10.40 -2.41
CA GLU A 260 -12.37 10.63 -3.60
C GLU A 260 -11.37 9.49 -3.88
N GLU A 261 -10.90 8.77 -2.85
CA GLU A 261 -9.85 7.74 -3.01
C GLU A 261 -10.39 6.32 -3.23
N LEU A 262 -11.54 5.95 -2.65
CA LEU A 262 -12.02 4.56 -2.64
C LEU A 262 -13.30 4.30 -3.45
N GLY A 263 -13.93 5.33 -4.00
CA GLY A 263 -15.31 5.20 -4.47
C GLY A 263 -16.24 4.79 -3.32
N ARG A 264 -17.54 4.67 -3.59
CA ARG A 264 -18.60 4.51 -2.56
C ARG A 264 -18.63 3.13 -1.87
N ALA A 265 -17.49 2.52 -1.58
CA ALA A 265 -17.36 1.15 -1.07
C ALA A 265 -17.30 1.04 0.46
N MET A 266 -17.83 2.02 1.21
CA MET A 266 -17.74 2.06 2.66
C MET A 266 -19.05 2.56 3.28
N GLN A 267 -19.65 1.76 4.16
CA GLN A 267 -21.00 1.93 4.72
C GLN A 267 -21.02 1.95 6.27
N ARG A 268 -19.88 2.14 6.95
CA ARG A 268 -19.86 2.23 8.42
C ARG A 268 -19.77 3.67 8.92
N PRO A 269 -20.32 4.00 10.10
CA PRO A 269 -20.30 5.37 10.64
C PRO A 269 -18.90 5.98 10.73
N GLU A 270 -17.89 5.18 11.07
CA GLU A 270 -16.50 5.64 11.12
C GLU A 270 -15.93 6.02 9.74
N ASP A 271 -16.50 5.51 8.65
CA ASP A 271 -16.07 5.81 7.30
C ASP A 271 -16.55 7.20 6.82
N GLU A 272 -17.56 7.81 7.48
CA GLU A 272 -18.07 9.15 7.14
C GLU A 272 -17.01 10.25 7.29
N LYS A 273 -16.14 10.09 8.29
CA LYS A 273 -15.00 10.98 8.55
C LYS A 273 -13.66 10.41 8.07
N GLY A 274 -13.70 9.35 7.27
CA GLY A 274 -12.51 8.72 6.71
C GLY A 274 -11.70 9.68 5.85
N LEU A 275 -10.37 9.55 5.90
CA LEU A 275 -9.44 10.31 5.09
C LEU A 275 -8.45 9.38 4.39
N GLY A 276 -8.11 9.71 3.14
CA GLY A 276 -6.86 9.27 2.54
C GLY A 276 -5.72 10.10 3.09
N MET A 277 -4.64 9.47 3.54
CA MET A 277 -3.42 10.16 3.97
C MET A 277 -2.24 9.72 3.12
N GLU A 278 -1.53 10.66 2.51
CA GLU A 278 -0.18 10.45 1.97
C GLU A 278 0.81 11.10 2.94
N PHE A 279 1.92 10.42 3.27
CA PHE A 279 2.89 10.91 4.23
C PHE A 279 4.33 10.73 3.76
N SER A 280 5.21 11.60 4.25
CA SER A 280 6.65 11.40 4.20
C SER A 280 7.30 11.75 5.53
N VAL A 281 8.25 10.94 5.96
CA VAL A 281 9.03 11.12 7.18
C VAL A 281 10.51 11.10 6.79
N ARG A 282 11.13 12.26 6.86
CA ARG A 282 12.51 12.46 6.44
C ARG A 282 13.42 12.57 7.65
N ARG A 283 14.46 11.74 7.70
CA ARG A 283 15.54 11.83 8.68
C ARG A 283 16.40 13.07 8.40
N LEU A 284 16.62 13.90 9.42
CA LEU A 284 17.44 15.13 9.32
C LEU A 284 18.85 14.99 9.92
N SER A 285 19.16 13.86 10.56
CA SER A 285 20.44 13.59 11.24
C SER A 285 20.65 12.10 11.46
#